data_AF-A0A699Y687-F1
#
_entry.id   AF-A0A699Y687-F1
#
_cell.length_a   1.000
_cell.length_b   1.000
_cell.length_c   1.000
_cell.angle_alpha   90.00
_cell.angle_beta   90.00
_cell.angle_gamma   90.00
#
_symmetry.space_group_name_H-M   'P 1'
#
loop_
_entity.id
_entity.type
_entity.pdbx_description
1 polymer ?
#
loop_
_entity_poly.entity_id
_entity_poly.type
_entity_poly.pdbx_seq_one_letter_code
_entity_poly.pdbx_strand_id
1 'polypeptide(L)'
;MDLVSTRQTDPVHHQRVLAKTRQAVQIASAVKYNKAGEVTKAVLELHKALASNSICRTPAIVNVSKSDLAALYKLHITHTEQPPQFATLLQLQEMMGLSQQEAEEIENAVLRSPAAFSI
;
A
#
# COMPACT_ATOMS: atom_id res chain seq x y z
N MET A 1 47.67 -5.94 10.88
CA MET A 1 47.88 -4.65 10.20
C MET A 1 47.20 -4.79 8.85
N ASP A 2 45.89 -4.57 8.77
CA ASP A 2 45.22 -3.29 8.43
C ASP A 2 44.67 -3.44 7.00
N LEU A 3 43.40 -3.24 6.64
CA LEU A 3 42.33 -2.39 7.18
C LEU A 3 40.93 -2.98 6.96
N VAL A 4 40.10 -2.87 8.00
CA VAL A 4 38.71 -2.33 7.99
C VAL A 4 37.99 -2.22 6.64
N SER A 5 37.04 -3.13 6.45
CA SER A 5 35.63 -2.88 6.09
C SER A 5 35.30 -1.55 5.40
N THR A 6 34.99 -1.59 4.11
CA THR A 6 33.84 -0.84 3.59
C THR A 6 33.00 -1.73 2.69
N ARG A 7 31.87 -2.19 3.22
CA ARG A 7 30.74 -2.63 2.41
C ARG A 7 30.36 -1.43 1.54
N GLN A 8 30.84 -1.38 0.30
CA GLN A 8 30.23 -0.54 -0.72
C GLN A 8 28.81 -1.07 -0.92
N THR A 9 27.88 -0.63 -0.08
CA THR A 9 26.46 -0.85 -0.35
C THR A 9 26.14 -0.10 -1.62
N ASP A 10 25.82 -0.83 -2.68
CA ASP A 10 25.28 -0.28 -3.92
C ASP A 10 24.23 0.81 -3.56
N PRO A 11 24.44 2.07 -3.96
CA PRO A 11 23.54 3.18 -3.62
C PRO A 11 22.08 2.87 -3.97
N VAL A 12 21.85 2.12 -5.05
CA VAL A 12 20.52 1.69 -5.49
C VAL A 12 19.94 0.67 -4.51
N HIS A 13 20.73 -0.30 -4.08
CA HIS A 13 20.32 -1.28 -3.09
C HIS A 13 19.96 -0.62 -1.74
N HIS A 14 20.80 0.32 -1.27
CA HIS A 14 20.54 1.05 -0.04
C HIS A 14 19.22 1.84 -0.12
N GLN A 15 18.98 2.53 -1.23
CA GLN A 15 17.74 3.27 -1.46
C GLN A 15 16.50 2.37 -1.46
N ARG A 16 16.58 1.18 -2.07
CA ARG A 16 15.49 0.19 -2.06
C ARG A 16 15.18 -0.33 -0.67
N VAL A 17 16.21 -0.62 0.14
CA VAL A 17 16.02 -1.06 1.54
C VAL A 17 15.34 0.02 2.37
N LEU A 18 15.78 1.28 2.24
CA LEU A 18 15.13 2.40 2.94
C LEU A 18 13.67 2.58 2.51
N ALA A 19 13.41 2.50 1.21
CA ALA A 19 12.04 2.57 0.68
C ALA A 19 11.16 1.44 1.22
N LYS A 20 11.68 0.21 1.30
CA LYS A 20 10.99 -0.94 1.88
C LYS A 20 10.65 -0.73 3.36
N THR A 21 11.59 -0.21 4.16
CA THR A 21 11.34 0.11 5.57
C THR A 21 10.27 1.20 5.72
N ARG A 22 10.32 2.25 4.89
CA ARG A 22 9.31 3.32 4.89
C ARG A 22 7.93 2.78 4.51
N GLN A 23 7.86 1.96 3.46
CA GLN A 23 6.64 1.29 3.01
C GLN A 23 6.00 0.52 4.16
N ALA A 24 6.77 -0.30 4.89
CA ALA A 24 6.25 -1.10 6.01
C ALA A 24 5.66 -0.22 7.13
N VAL A 25 6.34 0.87 7.50
CA VAL A 25 5.85 1.82 8.52
C VAL A 25 4.59 2.54 8.07
N GLN A 26 4.53 2.96 6.80
CA GLN A 26 3.39 3.65 6.22
C GLN A 26 2.16 2.75 6.16
N ILE A 27 2.33 1.47 5.77
CA ILE A 27 1.23 0.49 5.78
C ILE A 27 0.73 0.24 7.19
N ALA A 28 1.63 0.02 8.16
CA ALA A 28 1.23 -0.16 9.56
C ALA A 28 0.44 1.05 10.09
N SER A 29 0.88 2.26 9.74
CA SER A 29 0.19 3.51 10.10
C SER A 29 -1.16 3.64 9.42
N ALA A 30 -1.25 3.32 8.12
CA ALA A 30 -2.50 3.33 7.37
C ALA A 30 -3.52 2.37 7.98
N VAL A 31 -3.12 1.14 8.35
CA VAL A 31 -3.99 0.18 9.05
C VAL A 31 -4.46 0.75 10.38
N LYS A 32 -3.55 1.31 11.18
CA LYS A 32 -3.88 1.90 12.48
C LYS A 32 -4.92 3.01 12.34
N TYR A 33 -4.72 3.94 11.40
CA TYR A 33 -5.65 5.03 11.16
C TYR A 33 -6.99 4.53 10.60
N ASN A 34 -6.98 3.55 9.71
CA ASN A 34 -8.19 2.96 9.16
C ASN A 34 -9.05 2.33 10.28
N LYS A 35 -8.43 1.57 11.19
CA LYS A 35 -9.10 1.00 12.37
C LYS A 35 -9.61 2.06 13.35
N ALA A 36 -8.94 3.20 13.42
CA ALA A 36 -9.37 4.33 14.24
C ALA A 36 -10.47 5.19 13.57
N GLY A 37 -10.88 4.87 12.33
CA GLY A 37 -11.84 5.68 11.57
C GLY A 37 -11.27 6.98 11.00
N GLU A 38 -9.95 7.17 11.07
CA GLU A 38 -9.25 8.35 10.56
C GLU A 38 -8.95 8.21 9.06
N VAL A 39 -10.01 8.18 8.24
CA VAL A 39 -9.98 7.92 6.79
C VAL A 39 -8.93 8.76 6.06
N THR A 40 -8.93 10.08 6.25
CA THR A 40 -8.00 10.99 5.55
C THR A 40 -6.54 10.66 5.85
N LYS A 41 -6.21 10.33 7.11
CA LYS A 41 -4.83 9.97 7.49
C LYS A 41 -4.47 8.59 6.95
N ALA A 42 -5.42 7.65 6.95
CA ALA A 42 -5.21 6.33 6.38
C ALA A 42 -4.90 6.39 4.87
N VAL A 43 -5.68 7.17 4.10
CA VAL A 43 -5.43 7.41 2.67
C VAL A 43 -4.08 8.08 2.43
N LEU A 44 -3.74 9.09 3.24
CA LEU A 44 -2.46 9.78 3.13
C LEU A 44 -1.27 8.83 3.34
N GLU A 45 -1.30 8.01 4.38
CA GLU A 45 -0.25 7.02 4.63
C GLU A 45 -0.20 5.95 3.55
N LEU A 46 -1.35 5.56 2.99
CA LEU A 46 -1.41 4.63 1.87
C LEU A 46 -0.75 5.20 0.60
N HIS A 47 -0.98 6.47 0.29
CA HIS A 47 -0.30 7.14 -0.83
C HIS A 47 1.21 7.23 -0.63
N LYS A 48 1.67 7.48 0.60
CA LYS A 48 3.10 7.43 0.93
C LYS A 48 3.66 6.02 0.74
N ALA A 49 2.91 4.98 1.12
CA ALA A 49 3.30 3.59 0.90
C ALA A 49 3.45 3.24 -0.58
N LEU A 50 2.52 3.72 -1.44
CA LEU A 50 2.62 3.57 -2.90
C LEU A 50 3.86 4.28 -3.48
N ALA A 51 4.16 5.49 -3.00
CA ALA A 51 5.36 6.22 -3.40
C ALA A 51 6.65 5.49 -2.98
N SER A 52 6.67 4.86 -1.80
CA SER A 52 7.80 4.01 -1.39
C SER A 52 7.86 2.72 -2.22
N ASN A 53 6.71 2.13 -2.54
CA ASN A 53 6.61 0.90 -3.31
C ASN A 53 7.07 1.07 -4.76
N SER A 54 6.90 2.24 -5.38
CA SER A 54 7.42 2.47 -6.74
C SER A 54 8.95 2.37 -6.81
N ILE A 55 9.63 2.59 -5.67
CA ILE A 55 11.08 2.46 -5.52
C ILE A 55 11.48 1.02 -5.15
N CYS A 56 10.86 0.42 -4.13
CA CYS A 56 11.28 -0.90 -3.65
C CYS A 56 10.67 -2.09 -4.41
N ARG A 57 9.49 -1.92 -5.02
CA ARG A 57 8.71 -2.94 -5.74
C ARG A 57 8.56 -4.24 -4.97
N THR A 58 8.28 -4.13 -3.67
CA THR A 58 8.08 -5.29 -2.79
C THR A 58 6.68 -5.33 -2.21
N PRO A 59 6.10 -6.52 -1.97
CA PRO A 59 4.89 -6.65 -1.18
C PRO A 59 5.02 -6.03 0.20
N ALA A 60 3.90 -5.74 0.84
CA ALA A 60 3.81 -5.27 2.21
C ALA A 60 4.39 -6.32 3.16
N ILE A 61 5.67 -6.18 3.53
CA ILE A 61 6.29 -7.05 4.53
C ILE A 61 6.00 -6.47 5.90
N VAL A 62 4.77 -6.67 6.38
CA VAL A 62 4.32 -6.17 7.67
C VAL A 62 3.54 -7.28 8.39
N ASN A 63 3.64 -7.35 9.71
CA ASN A 63 2.81 -8.22 10.57
C ASN A 63 1.35 -7.70 10.61
N VAL A 64 0.75 -7.52 9.43
CA VAL A 64 -0.59 -7.02 9.21
C VAL A 64 -1.38 -8.17 8.62
N SER A 65 -2.62 -8.38 9.08
CA SER A 65 -3.44 -9.46 8.55
C SER A 65 -3.85 -9.18 7.11
N LYS A 66 -4.11 -10.24 6.34
CA LYS A 66 -4.63 -10.11 4.97
C LYS A 66 -5.94 -9.31 4.91
N SER A 67 -6.78 -9.44 5.94
CA SER A 67 -8.03 -8.66 6.05
C SER A 67 -7.78 -7.16 6.18
N ASP A 68 -6.74 -6.75 6.91
CA ASP A 68 -6.37 -5.34 7.07
C ASP A 68 -5.82 -4.78 5.75
N LEU A 69 -5.04 -5.56 5.01
CA LEU A 69 -4.54 -5.19 3.68
C LEU A 69 -5.68 -5.05 2.66
N ALA A 70 -6.64 -5.99 2.66
CA ALA A 70 -7.86 -5.91 1.87
C ALA A 70 -8.71 -4.66 2.23
N ALA A 71 -8.78 -4.30 3.51
CA ALA A 71 -9.47 -3.11 3.95
C ALA A 71 -8.79 -1.82 3.45
N LEU A 72 -7.46 -1.77 3.37
CA LEU A 72 -6.73 -0.65 2.77
C LEU A 72 -6.94 -0.58 1.25
N TYR A 73 -6.99 -1.71 0.56
CA TYR A 73 -7.33 -1.78 -0.86
C TYR A 73 -8.72 -1.20 -1.12
N LYS A 74 -9.72 -1.64 -0.35
CA LYS A 74 -11.09 -1.10 -0.37
C LYS A 74 -11.14 0.40 -0.07
N LEU A 75 -10.39 0.84 0.95
CA LEU A 75 -10.29 2.24 1.35
C LEU A 75 -9.85 3.13 0.19
N HIS A 76 -8.83 2.68 -0.57
CA HIS A 76 -8.35 3.39 -1.74
C HIS A 76 -9.45 3.51 -2.80
N ILE A 77 -10.05 2.40 -3.23
CA ILE A 77 -11.08 2.42 -4.28
C ILE A 77 -12.26 3.32 -3.89
N THR A 78 -12.62 3.34 -2.61
CA THR A 78 -13.75 4.14 -2.11
C THR A 78 -13.47 5.64 -2.09
N HIS A 79 -12.21 6.06 -1.94
CA HIS A 79 -11.84 7.47 -1.69
C HIS A 79 -10.91 8.08 -2.75
N THR A 80 -10.70 7.38 -3.88
CA THR A 80 -9.95 7.94 -5.01
C THR A 80 -10.92 8.33 -6.11
N GLU A 81 -10.73 9.50 -6.70
CA GLU A 81 -11.57 9.97 -7.81
C GLU A 81 -11.50 9.00 -9.00
N GLN A 82 -12.65 8.71 -9.61
CA GLN A 82 -12.72 7.82 -10.76
C GLN A 82 -12.35 8.54 -12.06
N PRO A 83 -11.67 7.86 -13.00
CA PRO A 83 -11.21 6.48 -12.91
C PRO A 83 -9.86 6.36 -12.16
N PRO A 84 -9.72 5.43 -11.21
CA PRO A 84 -8.42 5.13 -10.64
C PRO A 84 -7.46 4.66 -11.75
N GLN A 85 -6.23 5.16 -11.71
CA GLN A 85 -5.23 4.80 -12.70
C GLN A 85 -4.91 3.31 -12.55
N PHE A 86 -5.15 2.52 -13.60
CA PHE A 86 -5.00 1.05 -13.58
C PHE A 86 -3.65 0.58 -13.04
N ALA A 87 -2.57 1.30 -13.38
CA ALA A 87 -1.23 1.02 -12.85
C ALA A 87 -1.15 1.11 -11.32
N THR A 88 -1.85 2.07 -10.71
CA THR A 88 -1.92 2.23 -9.25
C THR A 88 -2.70 1.08 -8.61
N LEU A 89 -3.79 0.63 -9.24
CA LEU A 89 -4.56 -0.52 -8.74
C LEU A 89 -3.74 -1.81 -8.77
N LEU A 90 -3.02 -2.07 -9.87
CA LEU A 90 -2.13 -3.22 -9.97
C LEU A 90 -1.01 -3.16 -8.93
N GLN A 91 -0.38 -1.99 -8.80
CA GLN A 91 0.68 -1.78 -7.81
C GLN A 91 0.14 -2.02 -6.39
N LEU A 92 -1.05 -1.53 -6.08
CA LEU A 92 -1.70 -1.71 -4.79
C LEU A 92 -2.06 -3.18 -4.55
N GLN A 93 -2.59 -3.87 -5.55
CA GLN A 93 -2.91 -5.30 -5.50
C GLN A 93 -1.66 -6.12 -5.16
N GLU A 94 -0.56 -5.91 -5.89
CA GLU A 94 0.73 -6.57 -5.66
C GLU A 94 1.29 -6.24 -4.27
N MET A 95 1.21 -4.96 -3.88
CA MET A 95 1.65 -4.51 -2.56
C MET A 95 0.85 -5.18 -1.44
N MET A 96 -0.47 -5.35 -1.60
CA MET A 96 -1.33 -5.98 -0.60
C MET A 96 -1.30 -7.52 -0.65
N GLY A 97 -0.64 -8.12 -1.65
CA GLY A 97 -0.63 -9.58 -1.84
C GLY A 97 -2.02 -10.15 -2.14
N LEU A 98 -2.85 -9.38 -2.85
CA LEU A 98 -4.19 -9.81 -3.25
C LEU A 98 -4.12 -10.56 -4.59
N SER A 99 -4.82 -11.68 -4.68
CA SER A 99 -5.07 -12.31 -5.97
C SER A 99 -5.99 -11.43 -6.83
N GLN A 100 -5.99 -11.66 -8.15
CA GLN A 100 -6.88 -10.95 -9.06
C GLN A 100 -8.35 -11.14 -8.67
N GLN A 101 -8.73 -12.35 -8.30
CA GLN A 101 -10.09 -12.65 -7.85
C GLN A 101 -10.46 -11.86 -6.58
N GLU A 102 -9.57 -11.80 -5.59
CA GLU A 102 -9.82 -11.04 -4.35
C GLU A 102 -9.96 -9.54 -4.61
N ALA A 103 -9.15 -8.99 -5.51
CA ALA A 103 -9.24 -7.59 -5.91
C ALA A 103 -10.58 -7.30 -6.61
N GLU A 104 -10.96 -8.15 -7.57
CA GLU A 104 -12.21 -8.03 -8.32
C GLU A 104 -13.45 -8.16 -7.40
N GLU A 105 -13.42 -9.05 -6.40
CA GLU A 105 -14.49 -9.17 -5.40
C GLU A 105 -14.64 -7.88 -4.58
N ILE A 106 -13.53 -7.26 -4.18
CA ILE A 106 -13.55 -5.99 -3.43
C ILE A 106 -14.05 -4.84 -4.33
N GLU A 107 -13.56 -4.73 -5.56
CA GLU A 107 -14.00 -3.73 -6.53
C GLU A 107 -15.50 -3.82 -6.79
N ASN A 108 -16.00 -5.03 -7.06
CA ASN A 108 -17.43 -5.28 -7.24
C ASN A 108 -18.24 -4.91 -6.00
N ALA A 109 -17.74 -5.21 -4.80
CA ALA A 109 -18.41 -4.85 -3.56
C ALA A 109 -18.49 -3.34 -3.35
N VAL A 110 -17.47 -2.58 -3.77
CA VAL A 110 -17.50 -1.10 -3.71
C VAL A 110 -18.45 -0.53 -4.76
N LEU A 111 -18.38 -1.00 -6.01
CA LEU A 111 -19.24 -0.54 -7.10
C LEU A 111 -20.74 -0.80 -6.83
N ARG A 112 -21.06 -1.90 -6.14
CA ARG A 112 -22.44 -2.27 -5.77
C ARG A 112 -22.89 -1.64 -4.45
N SER A 113 -22.01 -0.94 -3.74
CA SER A 113 -22.36 -0.28 -2.47
C SER A 113 -23.21 0.97 -2.75
N PRO A 114 -24.38 1.14 -2.09
CA PRO A 114 -25.32 2.24 -2.35
C PRO A 114 -24.77 3.65 -2.05
N ALA A 115 -23.58 3.77 -1.46
CA ALA A 115 -22.87 5.04 -1.32
C ALA A 115 -22.49 5.67 -2.69
N ALA A 116 -22.56 4.92 -3.79
CA ALA A 116 -22.31 5.42 -5.15
C ALA A 116 -23.50 6.17 -5.80
N PHE A 117 -24.69 6.19 -5.17
CA PHE A 117 -25.91 6.77 -5.77
C PHE A 117 -26.70 7.72 -4.84
N SER A 118 -26.05 8.37 -3.87
CA SER A 118 -26.67 9.51 -3.18
C SER A 118 -26.23 10.82 -3.82
N ILE A 119 -26.92 11.20 -4.89
CA ILE A 119 -27.04 12.59 -5.38
C ILE A 119 -28.45 13.05 -5.05
#